data_AF-A0AAE2MA96-F1
#
_entry.id   AF-A0AAE2MA96-F1
#
_cell.length_a   1.000
_cell.length_b   1.000
_cell.length_c   1.000
_cell.angle_alpha   90.00
_cell.angle_beta   90.00
_cell.angle_gamma   90.00
#
_symmetry.space_group_name_H-M   'P 1'
#
loop_
_entity.id
_entity.type
_entity.pdbx_description
1 polymer ?
#
loop_
_entity_poly.entity_id
_entity_poly.type
_entity_poly.pdbx_seq_one_letter_code
_entity_poly.pdbx_strand_id
1 'polypeptide(L)'
;MFGRKKQKTVSSNLKRVNHTPSIISEDVRLTGTLVSQGEVQLDGRIDGDIKVEHLVIGSAGVVEGIVEAKSVIVKGKVIGSINASEVKVQSGAHVHGDVFHDTLSIDAGAVIEGSLKQRFEKEEPELISKELKPAKEVKALLKEDGSDLSFVNKQAADKS
;
A
#
# COMPACT_ATOMS: atom_id res chain seq x y z
N MET A 1 43.29 20.15 -27.94
CA MET A 1 43.07 18.69 -27.81
C MET A 1 42.69 18.41 -26.37
N PHE A 2 41.45 18.00 -26.12
CA PHE A 2 40.83 17.84 -24.79
C PHE A 2 41.13 16.48 -24.15
N GLY A 3 41.23 16.42 -22.81
CA GLY A 3 41.05 15.19 -22.01
C GLY A 3 42.04 15.08 -20.84
N ARG A 4 41.68 14.76 -19.59
CA ARG A 4 40.42 14.38 -18.93
C ARG A 4 40.51 14.85 -17.46
N LYS A 5 39.52 15.58 -16.96
CA LYS A 5 39.35 15.85 -15.52
C LYS A 5 38.83 14.57 -14.85
N LYS A 6 39.57 14.00 -13.90
CA LYS A 6 39.08 12.95 -12.99
C LYS A 6 38.05 13.58 -12.04
N GLN A 7 36.77 13.30 -12.26
CA GLN A 7 35.72 13.54 -11.26
C GLN A 7 35.87 12.49 -10.15
N LYS A 8 36.22 12.94 -8.94
CA LYS A 8 36.02 12.16 -7.71
C LYS A 8 34.54 12.26 -7.36
N THR A 9 33.78 11.22 -7.68
CA THR A 9 32.39 11.10 -7.24
C THR A 9 32.38 10.75 -5.76
N VAL A 10 31.90 11.68 -4.94
CA VAL A 10 31.60 11.52 -3.52
C VAL A 10 30.48 10.49 -3.37
N SER A 11 30.82 9.23 -3.09
CA SER A 11 29.83 8.21 -2.75
C SER A 11 29.52 8.32 -1.27
N SER A 12 28.37 8.90 -0.96
CA SER A 12 27.86 9.08 0.40
C SER A 12 27.66 7.73 1.08
N ASN A 13 28.43 7.51 2.15
CA ASN A 13 28.21 6.45 3.13
C ASN A 13 26.94 6.78 3.94
N LEU A 14 25.76 6.51 3.39
CA LEU A 14 24.63 6.16 4.25
C LEU A 14 24.89 4.74 4.73
N LYS A 15 25.04 4.58 6.06
CA LYS A 15 24.89 3.29 6.73
C LYS A 15 23.49 2.75 6.38
N ARG A 16 23.35 2.08 5.24
CA ARG A 16 22.34 1.05 5.11
C ARG A 16 22.73 0.01 6.14
N VAL A 17 21.93 -0.09 7.19
CA VAL A 17 21.92 -1.30 8.00
C VAL A 17 21.43 -2.37 7.02
N ASN A 18 22.38 -3.01 6.33
CA ASN A 18 22.09 -4.19 5.52
C ASN A 18 21.67 -5.25 6.53
N HIS A 19 20.37 -5.38 6.76
CA HIS A 19 19.83 -6.57 7.38
C HIS A 19 20.21 -7.72 6.44
N THR A 20 21.13 -8.57 6.90
CA THR A 20 21.46 -9.79 6.17
C THR A 20 20.19 -10.62 6.08
N PRO A 21 19.76 -11.04 4.87
CA PRO A 21 18.59 -11.89 4.74
C PRO A 21 18.87 -13.23 5.42
N SER A 22 17.88 -13.74 6.15
CA SER A 22 17.93 -15.10 6.68
C SER A 22 17.56 -16.06 5.57
N ILE A 23 18.46 -16.98 5.22
CA ILE A 23 18.24 -17.95 4.14
C ILE A 23 18.02 -19.33 4.76
N ILE A 24 16.90 -19.95 4.44
CA ILE A 24 16.55 -21.32 4.83
C ILE A 24 16.68 -22.20 3.59
N SER A 25 17.65 -23.11 3.59
CA SER A 25 17.94 -24.00 2.47
C SER A 25 16.93 -25.14 2.34
N GLU A 26 16.93 -25.83 1.20
CA GLU A 26 15.95 -26.89 0.88
C GLU A 26 15.98 -28.10 1.83
N ASP A 27 17.13 -28.38 2.44
CA ASP A 27 17.32 -29.51 3.36
C ASP A 27 16.72 -29.24 4.75
N VAL A 28 16.33 -27.99 5.03
CA VAL A 28 15.80 -27.60 6.33
C VAL A 28 14.30 -27.82 6.38
N ARG A 29 13.85 -28.51 7.43
CA ARG A 29 12.46 -28.59 7.83
C ARG A 29 12.26 -27.86 9.13
N LEU A 30 11.35 -26.89 9.14
CA LEU A 30 11.01 -26.11 10.31
C LEU A 30 9.58 -26.41 10.73
N THR A 31 9.41 -26.84 11.98
CA THR A 31 8.09 -27.13 12.57
C THR A 31 7.89 -26.22 13.78
N GLY A 32 6.82 -25.43 13.79
CA GLY A 32 6.49 -24.50 14.88
C GLY A 32 6.39 -23.04 14.43
N THR A 33 6.72 -22.10 15.33
CA THR A 33 6.58 -20.66 15.06
C THR A 33 7.91 -20.03 14.68
N LEU A 34 7.97 -19.35 13.53
CA LEU A 34 9.12 -18.55 13.08
C LEU A 34 8.81 -17.06 13.23
N VAL A 35 9.69 -16.31 13.88
CA VAL A 35 9.57 -14.85 14.00
C VAL A 35 10.87 -14.20 13.51
N SER A 36 10.78 -13.27 12.57
CA SER A 36 11.92 -12.48 12.08
C SER A 36 11.53 -11.03 11.84
N GLN A 37 12.42 -10.11 12.16
CA GLN A 37 12.24 -8.67 11.86
C GLN A 37 12.84 -8.25 10.53
N GLY A 38 13.51 -9.17 9.82
CA GLY A 38 14.19 -8.90 8.56
C GLY A 38 13.53 -9.58 7.37
N GLU A 39 14.30 -9.64 6.29
CA GLU A 39 13.97 -10.45 5.11
C GLU A 39 14.32 -11.92 5.37
N VAL A 40 13.40 -12.80 4.99
CA VAL A 40 13.58 -14.25 5.06
C VAL A 40 13.39 -14.85 3.68
N GLN A 41 14.41 -15.55 3.19
CA GLN A 41 14.34 -16.38 2.00
C GLN A 41 14.16 -17.84 2.42
N LEU A 42 13.17 -18.50 1.84
CA LEU A 42 12.75 -19.85 2.19
C LEU A 42 12.77 -20.74 0.95
N ASP A 43 13.71 -21.68 0.91
CA ASP A 43 13.83 -22.71 -0.13
C ASP A 43 13.52 -24.13 0.40
N GLY A 44 13.20 -24.30 1.70
CA GLY A 44 12.85 -25.57 2.35
C GLY A 44 11.37 -25.76 2.68
N ARG A 45 11.07 -26.61 3.67
CA ARG A 45 9.68 -26.89 4.11
C ARG A 45 9.42 -26.30 5.48
N ILE A 46 8.35 -25.52 5.61
CA ILE A 46 7.87 -24.99 6.89
C ILE A 46 6.46 -25.48 7.16
N ASP A 47 6.27 -26.01 8.37
CA ASP A 47 4.98 -26.39 8.93
C ASP A 47 4.75 -25.58 10.22
N GLY A 48 3.81 -24.64 10.18
CA GLY A 48 3.44 -23.82 11.34
C GLY A 48 3.23 -22.33 11.02
N ASP A 49 3.47 -21.49 12.03
CA ASP A 49 3.17 -20.05 11.98
C ASP A 49 4.41 -19.23 11.62
N ILE A 50 4.30 -18.36 10.63
CA ILE A 50 5.41 -17.50 10.18
C ILE A 50 5.04 -16.04 10.41
N LYS A 51 5.86 -15.31 11.17
CA LYS A 51 5.72 -13.87 11.39
C LYS A 51 6.98 -13.15 10.95
N VAL A 52 6.97 -12.52 9.78
CA VAL A 52 8.15 -11.85 9.22
C VAL A 52 7.80 -10.51 8.60
N GLU A 53 8.76 -9.61 8.41
CA GLU A 53 8.47 -8.36 7.72
C GLU A 53 8.42 -8.57 6.19
N HIS A 54 9.45 -9.22 5.65
CA HIS A 54 9.56 -9.56 4.23
C HIS A 54 9.80 -11.06 4.08
N LEU A 55 8.93 -11.73 3.32
CA LEU A 55 9.05 -13.16 3.02
C LEU A 55 9.27 -13.39 1.52
N VAL A 56 10.29 -14.15 1.18
CA VAL A 56 10.54 -14.64 -0.18
C VAL A 56 10.54 -16.16 -0.16
N ILE A 57 9.51 -16.75 -0.76
CA ILE A 57 9.40 -18.20 -0.93
C ILE A 57 10.03 -18.53 -2.28
N GLY A 58 11.12 -19.28 -2.25
CA GLY A 58 11.81 -19.79 -3.43
C GLY A 58 11.03 -20.90 -4.13
N SER A 59 11.56 -21.38 -5.25
CA SER A 59 10.87 -22.36 -6.10
C SER A 59 10.72 -23.74 -5.43
N ALA A 60 11.68 -24.13 -4.59
CA ALA A 60 11.63 -25.36 -3.80
C ALA A 60 10.89 -25.18 -2.46
N GLY A 61 10.52 -23.94 -2.12
CA GLY A 61 9.87 -23.60 -0.86
C GLY A 61 8.45 -24.15 -0.79
N VAL A 62 8.15 -24.86 0.30
CA VAL A 62 6.81 -25.34 0.65
C VAL A 62 6.43 -24.82 2.02
N VAL A 63 5.34 -24.05 2.09
CA VAL A 63 4.82 -23.49 3.35
C VAL A 63 3.43 -24.06 3.62
N GLU A 64 3.29 -24.69 4.78
CA GLU A 64 2.03 -25.22 5.30
C GLU A 64 1.72 -24.51 6.63
N GLY A 65 0.64 -23.73 6.68
CA GLY A 65 0.22 -23.03 7.92
C GLY A 65 -0.26 -21.59 7.73
N ILE A 66 0.01 -20.75 8.74
CA ILE A 66 -0.43 -19.34 8.78
C ILE A 66 0.77 -18.44 8.54
N VAL A 67 0.69 -17.57 7.54
CA VAL A 67 1.75 -16.63 7.18
C VAL A 67 1.28 -15.20 7.47
N GLU A 68 1.98 -14.50 8.35
CA GLU A 68 1.78 -13.08 8.65
C GLU A 68 3.02 -12.29 8.21
N ALA A 69 2.87 -11.41 7.21
CA ALA A 69 3.97 -10.56 6.76
C ALA A 69 3.52 -9.21 6.18
N LYS A 70 4.44 -8.27 5.96
CA LYS A 70 4.09 -7.02 5.25
C LYS A 70 4.15 -7.21 3.74
N SER A 71 5.25 -7.77 3.25
CA SER A 71 5.42 -8.10 1.82
C SER A 71 5.79 -9.57 1.66
N VAL A 72 5.09 -10.26 0.76
CA VAL A 72 5.33 -11.68 0.44
C VAL A 72 5.56 -11.83 -1.06
N ILE A 73 6.64 -12.52 -1.42
CA ILE A 73 6.93 -12.94 -2.78
C ILE A 73 6.87 -14.47 -2.82
N VAL A 74 5.96 -15.02 -3.62
CA VAL A 74 5.75 -16.47 -3.75
C VAL A 74 6.27 -16.95 -5.11
N LYS A 75 7.27 -17.85 -5.11
CA LYS A 75 7.71 -18.61 -6.29
C LYS A 75 7.40 -20.11 -6.20
N GLY A 76 7.21 -20.62 -4.98
CA GLY A 76 7.00 -22.04 -4.69
C GLY A 76 5.55 -22.40 -4.41
N LYS A 77 5.33 -23.30 -3.45
CA LYS A 77 4.00 -23.77 -3.05
C LYS A 77 3.62 -23.28 -1.66
N VAL A 78 2.40 -22.77 -1.51
CA VAL A 78 1.83 -22.35 -0.22
C VAL A 78 0.48 -23.01 -0.01
N ILE A 79 0.26 -23.59 1.17
CA ILE A 79 -0.98 -24.23 1.58
C ILE A 79 -1.39 -23.65 2.94
N GLY A 80 -2.48 -22.89 3.00
CA GLY A 80 -2.99 -22.36 4.26
C GLY A 80 -3.53 -20.94 4.16
N SER A 81 -3.34 -20.15 5.23
CA SER A 81 -3.84 -18.78 5.33
C SER A 81 -2.69 -17.78 5.20
N ILE A 82 -2.77 -16.89 4.23
CA ILE A 82 -1.78 -15.81 4.02
C ILE A 82 -2.41 -14.49 4.45
N ASN A 83 -1.77 -13.79 5.37
CA ASN A 83 -2.10 -12.44 5.81
C ASN A 83 -0.92 -11.53 5.48
N ALA A 84 -1.01 -10.76 4.39
CA ALA A 84 0.03 -9.79 4.07
C ALA A 84 -0.47 -8.56 3.34
N SER A 85 0.09 -7.38 3.64
CA SER A 85 -0.33 -6.14 2.97
C SER A 85 -0.04 -6.17 1.46
N GLU A 86 1.14 -6.63 1.08
CA GLU A 86 1.54 -6.76 -0.33
C GLU A 86 1.86 -8.22 -0.65
N VAL A 87 1.18 -8.79 -1.64
CA VAL A 87 1.41 -10.15 -2.12
C VAL A 87 1.81 -10.13 -3.60
N LYS A 88 2.97 -10.69 -3.91
CA LYS A 88 3.49 -10.87 -5.26
C LYS A 88 3.62 -12.35 -5.56
N VAL A 89 2.78 -12.84 -6.46
CA VAL A 89 2.82 -14.23 -6.90
C VAL A 89 3.57 -14.27 -8.23
N GLN A 90 4.71 -14.96 -8.26
CA GLN A 90 5.54 -15.09 -9.46
C GLN A 90 5.13 -16.29 -10.31
N SER A 91 5.65 -16.34 -11.54
CA SER A 91 5.42 -17.43 -12.49
C SER A 91 5.74 -18.80 -11.86
N GLY A 92 4.81 -19.75 -11.98
CA GLY A 92 4.97 -21.12 -11.49
C GLY A 92 4.64 -21.32 -10.01
N ALA A 93 4.27 -20.26 -9.29
CA ALA A 93 3.83 -20.38 -7.91
C ALA A 93 2.43 -21.00 -7.81
N HIS A 94 2.22 -21.80 -6.76
CA HIS A 94 0.95 -22.47 -6.47
C HIS A 94 0.49 -22.09 -5.06
N VAL A 95 -0.61 -21.36 -4.95
CA VAL A 95 -1.18 -20.95 -3.66
C VAL A 95 -2.52 -21.65 -3.48
N HIS A 96 -2.65 -22.44 -2.42
CA HIS A 96 -3.89 -23.11 -2.03
C HIS A 96 -4.37 -22.59 -0.67
N GLY A 97 -5.53 -21.94 -0.62
CA GLY A 97 -6.16 -21.51 0.63
C GLY A 97 -6.64 -20.06 0.62
N ASP A 98 -6.76 -19.48 1.82
CA ASP A 98 -7.31 -18.14 2.01
C ASP A 98 -6.19 -17.08 2.01
N VAL A 99 -6.30 -16.07 1.16
CA VAL A 99 -5.33 -14.98 1.07
C VAL A 99 -6.00 -13.66 1.40
N PHE A 100 -5.50 -13.01 2.45
CA PHE A 100 -5.88 -11.67 2.87
C PHE A 100 -4.78 -10.70 2.46
N HIS A 101 -5.12 -9.76 1.58
CA HIS A 101 -4.16 -8.79 1.07
C HIS A 101 -4.72 -7.37 0.90
N ASP A 102 -3.85 -6.38 0.87
CA ASP A 102 -4.23 -5.00 0.52
C ASP A 102 -3.97 -4.78 -0.98
N THR A 103 -2.75 -5.12 -1.42
CA THR A 103 -2.31 -5.07 -2.82
C THR A 103 -1.84 -6.45 -3.29
N LEU A 104 -2.31 -6.88 -4.45
CA LEU A 104 -1.93 -8.14 -5.09
C LEU A 104 -1.31 -7.89 -6.47
N SER A 105 -0.22 -8.59 -6.78
CA SER A 105 0.35 -8.68 -8.12
C SER A 105 0.56 -10.15 -8.49
N ILE A 106 0.15 -10.53 -9.69
CA ILE A 106 0.25 -11.90 -10.20
C ILE A 106 1.01 -11.86 -11.53
N ASP A 107 2.07 -12.65 -11.61
CA ASP A 107 2.84 -12.86 -12.84
C ASP A 107 2.22 -13.98 -13.71
N ALA A 108 2.57 -14.01 -15.00
CA ALA A 108 2.03 -15.00 -15.93
C ALA A 108 2.46 -16.41 -15.52
N GLY A 109 1.50 -17.35 -15.46
CA GLY A 109 1.76 -18.74 -15.09
C GLY A 109 1.73 -19.03 -13.58
N ALA A 110 1.31 -18.08 -12.75
CA ALA A 110 0.92 -18.34 -11.37
C ALA A 110 -0.47 -19.00 -11.29
N VAL A 111 -0.65 -19.93 -10.34
CA VAL A 111 -1.93 -20.60 -10.06
C VAL A 111 -2.32 -20.32 -8.61
N ILE A 112 -3.54 -19.83 -8.41
CA ILE A 112 -4.10 -19.56 -7.09
C ILE A 112 -5.45 -20.26 -7.00
N GLU A 113 -5.61 -21.12 -6.00
CA GLU A 113 -6.82 -21.86 -5.72
C GLU A 113 -7.29 -21.57 -4.29
N GLY A 114 -8.40 -20.86 -4.14
CA GLY A 114 -9.00 -20.59 -2.84
C GLY A 114 -9.71 -19.25 -2.78
N SER A 115 -9.87 -18.71 -1.58
CA SER A 115 -10.57 -17.44 -1.38
C SER A 115 -9.58 -16.29 -1.28
N LEU A 116 -9.74 -15.29 -2.14
CA LEU A 116 -9.02 -14.02 -2.04
C LEU A 116 -9.90 -12.97 -1.37
N LYS A 117 -9.42 -12.39 -0.28
CA LYS A 117 -10.13 -11.34 0.47
C LYS A 117 -9.24 -10.10 0.52
N GLN A 118 -9.68 -9.06 -0.17
CA GLN A 118 -9.01 -7.77 -0.06
C GLN A 118 -9.42 -7.09 1.26
N ARG A 119 -8.45 -6.64 2.05
CA ARG A 119 -8.70 -5.86 3.26
C ARG A 119 -8.99 -4.42 2.82
N PHE A 120 -10.23 -4.17 2.42
CA PHE A 120 -10.69 -2.82 2.11
C PHE A 120 -10.68 -1.98 3.40
N GLU A 121 -9.65 -1.18 3.62
CA GLU A 121 -9.89 0.15 4.19
C GLU A 121 -10.55 0.98 3.10
N LYS A 122 -11.75 1.50 3.37
CA LYS A 122 -12.39 2.51 2.52
C LYS A 122 -11.47 3.74 2.49
N GLU A 123 -10.59 3.82 1.51
CA GLU A 123 -10.10 5.11 1.03
C GLU A 123 -11.26 5.76 0.28
N GLU A 124 -11.91 6.70 0.95
CA GLU A 124 -12.81 7.66 0.32
C GLU A 124 -11.95 8.49 -0.63
N PRO A 125 -12.20 8.48 -1.96
CA PRO A 125 -11.38 9.25 -2.87
C PRO A 125 -11.67 10.73 -2.63
N GLU A 126 -10.68 11.48 -2.11
CA GLU A 126 -10.69 12.94 -2.24
C GLU A 126 -10.65 13.28 -3.74
N LEU A 127 -11.82 13.52 -4.30
CA LEU A 127 -11.99 14.08 -5.63
C LEU A 127 -11.24 15.40 -5.68
N ILE A 128 -10.12 15.41 -6.41
CA ILE A 128 -9.46 16.61 -6.92
C ILE A 128 -10.52 17.41 -7.69
N SER A 129 -11.16 18.36 -7.01
CA SER A 129 -12.05 19.31 -7.65
C SER A 129 -11.20 20.29 -8.44
N LYS A 130 -11.36 20.19 -9.76
CA LYS A 130 -10.76 21.05 -10.77
C LYS A 130 -10.90 22.54 -10.40
N GLU A 131 -9.78 23.26 -10.44
CA GLU A 131 -9.79 24.70 -10.68
C GLU A 131 -10.49 24.99 -12.02
N LEU A 132 -11.69 25.56 -11.97
CA LEU A 132 -12.24 26.40 -13.02
C LEU A 132 -12.83 27.64 -12.35
N LYS A 133 -12.08 28.75 -12.40
CA LYS A 133 -12.57 30.08 -12.03
C LYS A 133 -13.67 30.48 -13.01
N PRO A 134 -14.90 30.82 -12.59
CA PRO A 134 -15.77 31.64 -13.41
C PRO A 134 -15.44 33.12 -13.17
N ALA A 135 -15.04 33.80 -14.24
CA ALA A 135 -14.97 35.24 -14.32
C ALA A 135 -16.35 35.84 -13.99
N LYS A 136 -16.39 36.75 -13.01
CA LYS A 136 -17.57 37.56 -12.73
C LYS A 136 -17.15 39.02 -12.62
N GLU A 137 -16.93 39.61 -13.79
CA GLU A 137 -16.84 41.06 -13.95
C GLU A 137 -18.02 41.53 -14.82
N VAL A 138 -18.67 42.59 -14.32
CA VAL A 138 -19.51 43.59 -15.00
C VAL A 138 -20.65 43.14 -15.94
N LYS A 139 -21.89 43.20 -15.41
CA LYS A 139 -22.99 44.05 -15.93
C LYS A 139 -24.31 43.78 -15.21
N ALA A 140 -24.74 44.73 -14.37
CA ALA A 140 -26.17 45.05 -14.16
C ALA A 140 -26.26 46.34 -13.31
N LEU A 141 -25.98 47.47 -13.94
CA LEU A 141 -26.46 48.78 -13.52
C LEU A 141 -27.75 49.07 -14.30
N LEU A 142 -28.69 49.74 -13.63
CA LEU A 142 -29.98 50.28 -14.10
C LEU A 142 -31.13 49.25 -14.09
N LYS A 143 -32.18 49.43 -13.28
CA LYS A 143 -33.01 50.64 -13.23
C LYS A 143 -33.50 50.98 -11.81
N GLU A 144 -33.49 52.27 -11.52
CA GLU A 144 -34.43 52.93 -10.62
C GLU A 144 -35.85 52.78 -11.16
N ASP A 145 -36.85 52.59 -10.28
CA ASP A 145 -38.14 53.29 -10.31
C ASP A 145 -38.96 52.84 -9.10
N GLY A 146 -39.53 53.83 -8.40
CA GLY A 146 -40.10 53.68 -7.06
C GLY A 146 -41.45 52.97 -6.98
N SER A 147 -41.77 52.56 -5.75
CA SER A 147 -43.12 52.58 -5.14
C SER A 147 -42.97 51.90 -3.77
N ASP A 148 -42.89 52.68 -2.69
CA ASP A 148 -44.00 53.19 -1.88
C ASP A 148 -44.52 52.21 -0.81
N LEU A 149 -44.75 52.79 0.37
CA LEU A 149 -45.52 52.30 1.51
C LEU A 149 -44.83 51.36 2.53
N SER A 150 -44.32 52.06 3.55
CA SER A 150 -44.75 51.96 4.96
C SER A 150 -44.62 50.62 5.66
N PHE A 151 -43.71 50.52 6.64
CA PHE A 151 -44.08 50.08 7.99
C PHE A 151 -43.25 50.85 9.04
N VAL A 152 -44.00 51.50 9.92
CA VAL A 152 -43.59 52.27 11.09
C VAL A 152 -42.59 51.48 11.94
N ASN A 153 -41.43 52.04 12.25
CA ASN A 153 -40.75 51.67 13.49
C ASN A 153 -40.46 52.88 14.35
N LYS A 154 -41.23 52.90 15.44
CA LYS A 154 -41.40 53.93 16.45
C LYS A 154 -40.27 53.78 17.46
N GLN A 155 -39.25 54.63 17.34
CA GLN A 155 -38.33 54.88 18.45
C GLN A 155 -38.18 56.39 18.65
N ALA A 156 -39.08 56.91 19.48
CA ALA A 156 -38.88 58.13 20.23
C ALA A 156 -39.59 57.95 21.58
N ALA A 157 -38.79 57.71 22.62
CA ALA A 157 -39.18 57.95 23.99
C ALA A 157 -37.92 58.35 24.74
N ASP A 158 -37.54 59.60 24.49
CA ASP A 158 -36.94 60.47 25.49
C ASP A 158 -37.86 60.48 26.72
N LYS A 159 -37.29 60.32 27.92
CA LYS A 159 -37.77 61.09 29.06
C LYS A 159 -36.72 61.17 30.16
N SER A 160 -36.41 62.43 30.43
CA SER A 160 -35.94 63.02 31.68
C SER A 160 -36.64 62.49 32.93
#